data_AF-A0A7V7D328-F1
#
_entry.id   AF-A0A7V7D328-F1
#
_cell.length_a   1.000
_cell.length_b   1.000
_cell.length_c   1.000
_cell.angle_alpha   90.00
_cell.angle_beta   90.00
_cell.angle_gamma   90.00
#
_symmetry.space_group_name_H-M   'P 1'
#
loop_
_entity.id
_entity.type
_entity.pdbx_description
1 polymer ?
#
loop_
_entity_poly.entity_id
_entity_poly.type
_entity_poly.pdbx_seq_one_letter_code
_entity_poly.pdbx_strand_id
1 'polypeptide(L)'
;MNEYLLFAVFSFILGLAMGSFLNVCIYRIPLKKSIVAPSSSCPHCGQAIRFYDNIPVLSFLFLWGKCRYCEHSISWRYPLVECLSGFLSLLLYIKYGAHLQYIVYLFFALSLVVVTFIDLDHKIIPDILSLPGIGMGIAVSFLPGTIFWLDSLIGAIAGGGILFLVAVGYERMTGRDGMGGGDIKLLAMIGAWMG
;
A
#
# COMPACT_ATOMS: atom_id res chain seq x y z
N MET A 1 -22.76 18.86 -10.97
CA MET A 1 -21.44 18.81 -11.66
C MET A 1 -20.32 19.41 -10.81
N ASN A 2 -20.51 20.60 -10.23
CA ASN A 2 -19.49 21.23 -9.36
C ASN A 2 -19.12 20.41 -8.12
N GLU A 3 -20.09 19.78 -7.44
CA GLU A 3 -19.82 18.98 -6.24
C GLU A 3 -19.03 17.70 -6.56
N TYR A 4 -19.39 16.98 -7.63
CA TYR A 4 -18.67 15.78 -8.05
C TYR A 4 -17.20 16.09 -8.40
N LEU A 5 -16.97 17.18 -9.15
CA LEU A 5 -15.61 17.61 -9.49
C LEU A 5 -14.82 18.00 -8.23
N LEU A 6 -15.46 18.71 -7.29
CA LEU A 6 -14.84 19.08 -6.01
C LEU A 6 -14.42 17.84 -5.22
N PHE A 7 -15.30 16.85 -5.09
CA PHE A 7 -15.00 15.61 -4.38
C PHE A 7 -13.94 14.75 -5.10
N ALA A 8 -13.91 14.75 -6.43
CA ALA A 8 -12.88 14.07 -7.20
C ALA A 8 -11.50 14.72 -7.02
N VAL A 9 -11.43 16.05 -7.00
CA VAL A 9 -10.19 16.79 -6.70
C VAL A 9 -9.77 16.51 -5.26
N PHE A 10 -10.72 16.52 -4.33
CA PHE A 10 -10.45 16.18 -2.93
C PHE A 10 -9.92 14.74 -2.77
N SER A 11 -10.51 13.75 -3.43
CA SER A 11 -10.05 12.35 -3.37
C SER A 11 -8.64 12.19 -3.92
N PHE A 12 -8.30 12.92 -4.99
CA PHE A 12 -6.94 12.94 -5.55
C PHE A 12 -5.94 13.53 -4.54
N ILE A 13 -6.24 14.70 -3.95
CA ILE A 13 -5.39 15.34 -2.93
C ILE A 13 -5.23 14.45 -1.70
N LEU A 14 -6.31 13.81 -1.25
CA LEU A 14 -6.28 12.84 -0.15
C LEU A 14 -5.34 11.68 -0.48
N GLY A 15 -5.44 11.12 -1.69
CA GLY A 15 -4.57 10.04 -2.15
C GLY A 15 -3.10 10.45 -2.21
N LEU A 16 -2.79 11.68 -2.66
CA LEU A 16 -1.43 12.22 -2.62
C LEU A 16 -0.90 12.31 -1.17
N ALA A 17 -1.71 12.81 -0.24
CA ALA A 17 -1.34 12.92 1.17
C ALA A 17 -1.12 11.53 1.81
N MET A 18 -2.00 10.58 1.52
CA MET A 18 -1.83 9.19 1.96
C MET A 18 -0.57 8.57 1.34
N GLY A 19 -0.28 8.83 0.07
CA GLY A 19 0.94 8.38 -0.60
C GLY A 19 2.22 8.91 0.04
N SER A 20 2.22 10.16 0.51
CA SER A 20 3.34 10.72 1.27
C SER A 20 3.57 9.95 2.58
N PHE A 21 2.49 9.57 3.28
CA PHE A 21 2.58 8.68 4.43
C PHE A 21 3.03 7.25 4.05
N LEU A 22 2.62 6.73 2.89
CA LEU A 22 3.08 5.41 2.43
C LEU A 22 4.59 5.36 2.25
N ASN A 23 5.24 6.43 1.78
CA ASN A 23 6.70 6.50 1.71
C ASN A 23 7.35 6.28 3.09
N VAL A 24 6.74 6.78 4.17
CA VAL A 24 7.18 6.51 5.55
C VAL A 24 7.00 5.04 5.91
N CYS A 25 5.84 4.46 5.61
CA CYS A 25 5.57 3.04 5.85
C CYS A 25 6.56 2.13 5.12
N ILE A 26 6.77 2.36 3.82
CA ILE A 26 7.65 1.54 3.00
C ILE A 26 9.09 1.58 3.54
N TYR A 27 9.58 2.75 3.97
CA TYR A 27 10.93 2.85 4.53
C TYR A 27 11.05 2.26 5.94
N ARG A 28 10.05 2.45 6.81
CA ARG A 28 10.17 2.15 8.24
C ARG A 28 9.73 0.74 8.63
N ILE A 29 8.74 0.17 7.96
CA ILE A 29 8.19 -1.17 8.30
C ILE A 29 9.27 -2.26 8.19
N PRO A 30 10.06 -2.37 7.09
CA PRO A 30 11.10 -3.39 6.98
C PRO A 30 12.17 -3.26 8.07
N LEU A 31 12.44 -2.03 8.48
CA LEU A 31 13.41 -1.70 9.53
C LEU A 31 12.84 -1.82 10.96
N LYS A 32 11.57 -2.25 11.11
CA LYS A 32 10.84 -2.32 12.40
C LYS A 32 10.88 -1.00 13.18
N LYS A 33 10.90 0.13 12.47
CA LYS A 33 10.87 1.49 13.05
C LYS A 33 9.43 1.95 13.23
N SER A 34 9.19 2.82 14.20
CA SER A 34 7.87 3.42 14.41
C SER A 34 7.46 4.28 13.21
N ILE A 35 6.24 4.08 12.72
CA ILE A 35 5.63 4.87 11.64
C ILE A 35 5.05 6.20 12.14
N VAL A 36 4.93 6.38 13.46
CA VAL A 36 4.32 7.57 14.08
C VAL A 36 5.38 8.59 14.51
N ALA A 37 6.50 8.13 15.09
CA ALA A 37 7.54 9.01 15.62
C ALA A 37 8.95 8.45 15.34
N PRO A 38 9.96 9.28 15.09
CA PRO A 38 9.93 10.75 14.96
C PRO A 38 9.25 11.19 13.65
N SER A 39 9.11 12.51 13.43
CA SER A 39 8.60 13.09 12.18
C SER A 39 9.44 12.69 10.97
N SER A 40 8.91 12.94 9.76
CA SER A 40 9.66 12.73 8.52
C SER A 40 10.97 13.51 8.53
N SER A 41 12.06 12.85 8.15
CA SER A 41 13.40 13.43 8.14
C SER A 41 14.14 13.06 6.86
N CYS A 42 15.10 13.89 6.47
CA CYS A 42 15.98 13.59 5.34
C CYS A 42 16.84 12.36 5.67
N PRO A 43 16.90 11.34 4.79
CA PRO A 43 17.68 10.13 5.04
C PRO A 43 19.20 10.38 5.07
N HIS A 44 19.68 11.46 4.43
CA HIS A 44 21.10 11.79 4.35
C HIS A 44 21.61 12.64 5.51
N CYS A 45 20.93 13.76 5.82
CA CYS A 45 21.38 14.68 6.87
C CYS A 45 20.63 14.53 8.20
N GLY A 46 19.56 13.72 8.25
CA GLY A 46 18.76 13.50 9.45
C GLY A 46 17.89 14.67 9.88
N GLN A 47 17.96 15.83 9.21
CA GLN A 47 17.15 17.00 9.53
C GLN A 47 15.66 16.70 9.34
N ALA A 48 14.85 17.17 10.29
CA ALA A 48 13.41 17.07 10.22
C ALA A 48 12.86 17.89 9.03
N ILE A 49 11.96 17.29 8.27
CA ILE A 49 11.28 17.94 7.15
C ILE A 49 10.19 18.84 7.73
N ARG A 50 10.18 20.11 7.32
CA ARG A 50 9.14 21.06 7.72
C ARG A 50 7.82 20.68 7.05
N PHE A 51 6.69 21.00 7.70
CA PHE A 51 5.37 20.58 7.20
C PHE A 51 5.09 21.02 5.76
N TYR A 52 5.56 22.20 5.33
CA TYR A 52 5.38 22.70 3.96
C TYR A 52 6.34 22.07 2.94
N ASP A 53 7.47 21.51 3.38
CA ASP A 53 8.36 20.71 2.54
C ASP A 53 7.87 19.24 2.44
N ASN A 54 6.77 18.91 3.15
CA ASN A 54 6.09 17.63 3.12
C ASN A 54 4.80 17.67 2.28
N ILE A 55 4.54 18.77 1.55
CA ILE A 55 3.41 18.84 0.62
C ILE A 55 3.70 17.90 -0.57
N PRO A 56 2.90 16.85 -0.79
CA PRO A 56 3.17 15.82 -1.79
C PRO A 56 3.35 16.42 -3.18
N VAL A 57 4.29 15.88 -3.95
CA VAL A 57 4.66 16.25 -5.34
C VAL A 57 5.17 17.68 -5.51
N LEU A 58 4.45 18.68 -4.98
CA LEU A 58 4.79 20.09 -5.07
C LEU A 58 6.12 20.41 -4.40
N SER A 59 6.36 19.90 -3.18
CA SER A 59 7.63 20.16 -2.49
C SER A 59 8.81 19.61 -3.27
N PHE A 60 8.65 18.44 -3.88
CA PHE A 60 9.67 17.83 -4.73
C PHE A 60 9.96 18.70 -5.97
N LEU A 61 8.92 19.20 -6.64
CA LEU A 61 9.06 20.09 -7.80
C LEU A 61 9.72 21.43 -7.43
N PHE A 62 9.27 22.08 -6.36
CA PHE A 62 9.82 23.37 -5.94
C PHE A 62 11.26 23.29 -5.43
N LEU A 63 11.62 22.17 -4.79
CA LEU A 63 12.98 21.92 -4.34
C LEU A 63 13.87 21.27 -5.42
N TRP A 64 13.37 21.14 -6.66
CA TRP A 64 14.07 20.52 -7.78
C TRP A 64 14.61 19.12 -7.45
N GLY A 65 13.82 18.37 -6.68
CA GLY A 65 14.17 17.03 -6.21
C GLY A 65 15.36 17.00 -5.26
N LYS A 66 15.65 18.08 -4.51
CA LYS A 66 16.77 18.16 -3.56
C LYS A 66 16.32 18.46 -2.15
N CYS A 67 17.09 18.01 -1.16
CA CYS A 67 16.86 18.43 0.23
C CYS A 67 17.22 19.91 0.40
N ARG A 68 16.38 20.69 1.10
CA ARG A 68 16.62 22.11 1.39
C ARG A 68 17.92 22.38 2.16
N TYR A 69 18.37 21.45 3.00
CA TYR A 69 19.51 21.68 3.91
C TYR A 69 20.83 21.11 3.39
N CYS A 70 20.81 19.90 2.81
CA CYS A 70 22.03 19.23 2.36
C CYS A 70 22.15 19.15 0.83
N GLU A 71 21.17 19.66 0.08
CA GLU A 71 21.09 19.64 -1.39
C GLU A 71 21.17 18.26 -2.05
N HIS A 72 21.17 17.20 -1.24
CA HIS A 72 21.20 15.84 -1.73
C HIS A 72 19.91 15.51 -2.49
N SER A 73 20.04 14.79 -3.59
CA SER A 73 18.90 14.40 -4.43
C SER A 73 17.96 13.48 -3.67
N ILE A 74 16.68 13.82 -3.66
CA ILE A 74 15.57 12.99 -3.20
C ILE A 74 15.21 12.03 -4.34
N SER A 75 14.98 10.76 -4.02
CA SER A 75 14.62 9.75 -5.01
C SER A 75 13.28 10.06 -5.68
N TRP A 76 13.20 9.88 -6.99
CA TRP A 76 11.97 9.98 -7.79
C TRP A 76 10.87 9.01 -7.35
N ARG A 77 11.21 8.00 -6.55
CA ARG A 77 10.23 7.11 -5.94
C ARG A 77 9.22 7.86 -5.06
N TYR A 78 9.64 8.88 -4.33
CA TYR A 78 8.75 9.63 -3.43
C TYR A 78 7.56 10.24 -4.18
N PRO A 79 7.77 11.10 -5.20
CA PRO A 79 6.67 11.66 -5.98
C PRO A 79 5.93 10.59 -6.80
N LEU A 80 6.59 9.49 -7.18
CA LEU A 80 5.92 8.38 -7.89
C LEU A 80 4.88 7.69 -7.00
N VAL A 81 5.24 7.31 -5.77
CA VAL A 81 4.32 6.68 -4.81
C VAL A 81 3.16 7.61 -4.47
N GLU A 82 3.44 8.90 -4.32
CA GLU A 82 2.43 9.94 -4.08
C GLU A 82 1.44 10.01 -5.25
N CYS A 83 1.93 10.20 -6.47
CA CYS A 83 1.10 10.25 -7.68
C CYS A 83 0.29 8.96 -7.88
N LEU A 84 0.92 7.79 -7.73
CA LEU A 84 0.23 6.50 -7.85
C LEU A 84 -0.94 6.40 -6.87
N SER A 85 -0.71 6.77 -5.61
CA SER A 85 -1.74 6.77 -4.56
C SER A 85 -2.86 7.78 -4.85
N GLY A 86 -2.51 8.97 -5.35
CA GLY A 86 -3.46 9.99 -5.82
C GLY A 86 -4.36 9.47 -6.95
N PHE A 87 -3.77 8.88 -7.98
CA PHE A 87 -4.52 8.32 -9.11
C PHE A 87 -5.36 7.11 -8.72
N LEU A 88 -4.85 6.19 -7.90
CA LEU A 88 -5.64 5.06 -7.40
C LEU A 88 -6.87 5.54 -6.62
N SER A 89 -6.68 6.53 -5.74
CA SER A 89 -7.78 7.17 -5.01
C SER A 89 -8.81 7.80 -5.95
N LEU A 90 -8.36 8.57 -6.95
CA LEU A 90 -9.25 9.17 -7.94
C LEU A 90 -10.04 8.13 -8.74
N LEU A 91 -9.37 7.06 -9.22
CA LEU A 91 -10.02 6.00 -9.98
C LEU A 91 -11.07 5.24 -9.14
N LEU A 92 -10.76 4.98 -7.87
CA LEU A 92 -11.71 4.37 -6.94
C LEU A 92 -12.89 5.30 -6.66
N TYR A 93 -12.66 6.61 -6.51
CA TYR A 93 -13.73 7.58 -6.34
C TYR A 93 -14.64 7.65 -7.58
N ILE A 94 -14.07 7.64 -8.80
CA ILE A 94 -14.87 7.61 -10.04
C ILE A 94 -15.74 6.35 -10.10
N LYS A 95 -15.22 5.20 -9.64
CA LYS A 95 -15.93 3.92 -9.69
C LYS A 95 -17.01 3.78 -8.61
N TYR A 96 -16.69 4.13 -7.37
CA TYR A 96 -17.53 3.86 -6.21
C TYR A 96 -18.21 5.10 -5.64
N GLY A 97 -17.85 6.31 -6.07
CA GLY A 97 -18.35 7.57 -5.49
C GLY A 97 -17.96 7.75 -4.03
N ALA A 98 -18.70 8.62 -3.32
CA ALA A 98 -18.53 8.87 -1.88
C ALA A 98 -19.20 7.78 -1.01
N HIS A 99 -19.10 6.51 -1.41
CA HIS A 99 -19.68 5.39 -0.68
C HIS A 99 -18.62 4.67 0.18
N LEU A 100 -19.05 3.82 1.11
CA LEU A 100 -18.15 3.08 2.00
C LEU A 100 -17.15 2.20 1.23
N GLN A 101 -17.55 1.66 0.08
CA GLN A 101 -16.70 0.86 -0.79
C GLN A 101 -15.45 1.61 -1.24
N TYR A 102 -15.54 2.92 -1.48
CA TYR A 102 -14.39 3.73 -1.85
C TYR A 102 -13.30 3.69 -0.77
N ILE A 103 -13.68 3.92 0.49
CA ILE A 103 -12.73 3.92 1.62
C ILE A 103 -12.11 2.53 1.81
N VAL A 104 -12.95 1.49 1.74
CA VAL A 104 -12.57 0.09 1.90
C VAL A 104 -11.54 -0.33 0.83
N TYR A 105 -11.85 -0.12 -0.45
CA TYR A 105 -10.93 -0.48 -1.53
C TYR A 105 -9.72 0.46 -1.63
N LEU A 106 -9.85 1.70 -1.16
CA LEU A 106 -8.70 2.61 -1.05
C LEU A 106 -7.69 2.07 -0.04
N PHE A 107 -8.16 1.66 1.15
CA PHE A 107 -7.29 1.04 2.14
C PHE A 107 -6.58 -0.20 1.59
N PHE A 108 -7.30 -1.08 0.90
CA PHE A 108 -6.72 -2.25 0.25
C PHE A 108 -5.68 -1.88 -0.82
N ALA A 109 -6.02 -0.97 -1.75
CA ALA A 109 -5.11 -0.54 -2.80
C ALA A 109 -3.82 0.07 -2.24
N LEU A 110 -3.93 0.94 -1.22
CA LEU A 110 -2.77 1.56 -0.58
C LEU A 110 -1.93 0.54 0.18
N SER A 111 -2.54 -0.48 0.79
CA SER A 111 -1.80 -1.57 1.44
C SER A 111 -0.97 -2.37 0.42
N LEU A 112 -1.53 -2.63 -0.77
CA LEU A 112 -0.80 -3.28 -1.87
C LEU A 112 0.35 -2.42 -2.38
N VAL A 113 0.15 -1.11 -2.52
CA VAL A 113 1.24 -0.18 -2.87
C VAL A 113 2.40 -0.32 -1.86
N VAL A 114 2.12 -0.31 -0.55
CA VAL A 114 3.18 -0.49 0.45
C VAL A 114 3.88 -1.83 0.28
N VAL A 115 3.13 -2.93 0.17
CA VAL A 115 3.71 -4.27 0.01
C VAL A 115 4.57 -4.35 -1.25
N THR A 116 4.09 -3.85 -2.40
CA THR A 116 4.84 -3.87 -3.66
C THR A 116 6.18 -3.13 -3.54
N PHE A 117 6.21 -1.93 -2.98
CA PHE A 117 7.48 -1.20 -2.87
C PHE A 117 8.42 -1.79 -1.81
N ILE A 118 7.90 -2.38 -0.73
CA ILE A 118 8.74 -3.11 0.23
C ILE A 118 9.34 -4.35 -0.44
N ASP A 119 8.54 -5.10 -1.21
CA ASP A 119 9.01 -6.28 -1.93
C ASP A 119 10.06 -5.94 -2.99
N LEU A 120 9.88 -4.85 -3.74
CA LEU A 120 10.88 -4.37 -4.69
C LEU A 120 12.23 -4.03 -4.03
N ASP A 121 12.21 -3.47 -2.81
CA ASP A 121 13.42 -3.07 -2.08
C ASP A 121 14.11 -4.23 -1.35
N HIS A 122 13.31 -5.06 -0.69
CA HIS A 122 13.78 -6.01 0.33
C HIS A 122 13.44 -7.47 0.01
N LYS A 123 12.59 -7.72 -1.01
CA LYS A 123 12.08 -9.05 -1.37
C LYS A 123 11.40 -9.77 -0.20
N ILE A 124 10.68 -8.99 0.61
CA ILE A 124 9.92 -9.49 1.76
C ILE A 124 8.50 -8.94 1.71
N ILE A 125 7.55 -9.75 2.19
CA ILE A 125 6.16 -9.33 2.40
C ILE A 125 5.93 -9.26 3.91
N PRO A 126 5.72 -8.06 4.49
CA PRO A 126 5.56 -7.92 5.93
C PRO A 126 4.26 -8.54 6.45
N ASP A 127 4.38 -9.43 7.43
CA ASP A 127 3.24 -10.08 8.09
C ASP A 127 2.28 -9.08 8.76
N ILE A 128 2.80 -7.93 9.21
CA ILE A 128 2.00 -6.85 9.79
C ILE A 128 1.03 -6.21 8.78
N LEU A 129 1.25 -6.40 7.48
CA LEU A 129 0.34 -5.96 6.43
C LEU A 129 -0.54 -7.11 5.93
N SER A 130 0.07 -8.28 5.65
CA SER A 130 -0.63 -9.40 5.01
C SER A 130 -1.64 -10.08 5.93
N LEU A 131 -1.29 -10.39 7.19
CA LEU A 131 -2.18 -11.11 8.09
C LEU A 131 -3.42 -10.28 8.51
N PRO A 132 -3.27 -9.01 8.95
CA PRO A 132 -4.44 -8.17 9.17
C PRO A 132 -5.22 -7.91 7.88
N GLY A 133 -4.53 -7.85 6.73
CA GLY A 133 -5.14 -7.71 5.42
C GLY A 133 -6.12 -8.84 5.09
N ILE A 134 -5.74 -10.10 5.33
CA ILE A 134 -6.64 -11.26 5.15
C ILE A 134 -7.87 -11.12 6.05
N GLY A 135 -7.66 -10.85 7.34
CA GLY A 135 -8.75 -10.71 8.30
C GLY A 135 -9.70 -9.57 7.95
N MET A 136 -9.17 -8.44 7.49
CA MET A 136 -9.98 -7.30 7.03
C MET A 136 -10.75 -7.63 5.75
N GLY A 137 -10.17 -8.35 4.78
CA GLY A 137 -10.90 -8.75 3.56
C GLY A 137 -12.13 -9.59 3.89
N ILE A 138 -11.97 -10.57 4.80
CA ILE A 138 -13.08 -11.38 5.30
C ILE A 138 -14.07 -10.52 6.09
N ALA A 139 -13.62 -9.64 7.00
CA ALA A 139 -14.52 -8.79 7.77
C ALA A 139 -15.34 -7.84 6.87
N VAL A 140 -14.71 -7.29 5.83
CA VAL A 140 -15.35 -6.40 4.85
C VAL A 140 -16.39 -7.12 4.02
N SER A 141 -16.22 -8.42 3.74
CA SER A 141 -17.18 -9.22 2.97
C SER A 141 -18.57 -9.37 3.63
N PHE A 142 -18.69 -9.03 4.92
CA PHE A 142 -19.98 -8.93 5.61
C PHE A 142 -20.70 -7.60 5.37
N LEU A 143 -20.03 -6.62 4.75
CA LEU A 143 -20.61 -5.31 4.46
C LEU A 143 -21.44 -5.34 3.16
N PRO A 144 -22.60 -4.68 3.14
CA PRO A 144 -23.46 -4.64 1.96
C PRO A 144 -22.77 -3.95 0.78
N GLY A 145 -22.91 -4.54 -0.42
CA GLY A 145 -22.31 -4.04 -1.64
C GLY A 145 -20.81 -4.36 -1.80
N THR A 146 -20.32 -5.36 -1.07
CA THR A 146 -19.00 -5.97 -1.27
C THR A 146 -19.16 -7.44 -1.73
N ILE A 147 -18.06 -8.18 -1.87
CA ILE A 147 -18.10 -9.61 -2.22
C ILE A 147 -18.80 -10.43 -1.14
N PHE A 148 -19.42 -11.55 -1.53
CA PHE A 148 -20.05 -12.45 -0.56
C PHE A 148 -18.99 -13.11 0.33
N TRP A 149 -19.28 -13.28 1.62
CA TRP A 149 -18.30 -13.79 2.59
C TRP A 149 -17.78 -15.18 2.28
N LEU A 150 -18.61 -16.04 1.67
CA LEU A 150 -18.16 -17.37 1.27
C LEU A 150 -17.17 -17.28 0.12
N ASP A 151 -17.38 -16.37 -0.84
CA ASP A 151 -16.43 -16.14 -1.93
C ASP A 151 -15.13 -15.58 -1.37
N SER A 152 -15.18 -14.62 -0.44
CA SER A 152 -13.99 -14.12 0.28
C SER A 152 -13.20 -15.23 0.96
N LEU A 153 -13.89 -16.13 1.68
CA LEU A 153 -13.26 -17.25 2.36
C LEU A 153 -12.67 -18.26 1.37
N ILE A 154 -13.40 -18.59 0.31
CA ILE A 154 -12.94 -19.48 -0.76
C ILE A 154 -11.73 -18.87 -1.45
N GLY A 155 -11.76 -17.58 -1.82
CA GLY A 155 -10.66 -16.86 -2.43
C GLY A 155 -9.41 -16.85 -1.57
N ALA A 156 -9.55 -16.62 -0.26
CA ALA A 156 -8.44 -16.66 0.67
C ALA A 156 -7.80 -18.06 0.74
N ILE A 157 -8.63 -19.10 0.88
CA ILE A 157 -8.18 -20.49 0.98
C ILE A 157 -7.60 -20.99 -0.35
N ALA A 158 -8.26 -20.71 -1.47
CA ALA A 158 -7.84 -21.12 -2.80
C ALA A 158 -6.58 -20.36 -3.21
N GLY A 159 -6.54 -19.04 -3.05
CA GLY A 159 -5.39 -18.20 -3.34
C GLY A 159 -4.15 -18.65 -2.55
N GLY A 160 -4.22 -18.63 -1.22
CA GLY A 160 -3.10 -19.09 -0.39
C GLY A 160 -2.80 -20.58 -0.55
N GLY A 161 -3.84 -21.40 -0.59
CA GLY A 161 -3.73 -22.86 -0.65
C GLY A 161 -3.06 -23.36 -1.93
N ILE A 162 -3.34 -22.75 -3.09
CA ILE A 162 -2.70 -23.14 -4.35
C ILE A 162 -1.19 -22.92 -4.27
N LEU A 163 -0.74 -21.73 -3.83
CA LEU A 163 0.70 -21.48 -3.67
C LEU A 163 1.30 -22.36 -2.58
N PHE A 164 0.61 -22.58 -1.47
CA PHE A 164 1.09 -23.50 -0.43
C PHE A 164 1.29 -24.92 -0.96
N LEU A 165 0.34 -25.44 -1.76
CA LEU A 165 0.47 -26.76 -2.38
C LEU A 165 1.64 -26.83 -3.35
N VAL A 166 1.86 -25.78 -4.15
CA VAL A 166 3.01 -25.69 -5.05
C VAL A 166 4.32 -25.64 -4.27
N ALA A 167 4.39 -24.83 -3.19
CA ALA A 167 5.58 -24.72 -2.34
C ALA A 167 5.97 -26.07 -1.74
N VAL A 168 5.01 -26.73 -1.09
CA VAL A 168 5.24 -28.02 -0.43
C VAL A 168 5.52 -29.13 -1.45
N GLY A 169 4.83 -29.12 -2.59
CA GLY A 169 5.07 -30.07 -3.69
C GLY A 169 6.49 -29.93 -4.25
N TYR A 170 6.92 -28.69 -4.50
CA TYR A 170 8.27 -28.40 -4.96
C TYR A 170 9.31 -28.80 -3.91
N GLU A 171 9.13 -28.41 -2.65
CA GLU A 171 10.05 -28.75 -1.55
C GLU A 171 10.23 -30.27 -1.42
N ARG A 172 9.13 -31.03 -1.50
CA ARG A 172 9.19 -32.51 -1.47
C ARG A 172 9.92 -33.11 -2.67
N MET A 173 9.82 -32.51 -3.85
CA MET A 173 10.46 -33.02 -5.06
C MET A 173 11.94 -32.65 -5.15
N THR A 174 12.31 -31.43 -4.75
CA THR A 174 13.68 -30.91 -4.94
C THR A 174 14.51 -30.88 -3.66
N GLY A 175 13.89 -31.11 -2.48
CA GLY A 175 14.55 -30.99 -1.18
C GLY A 175 15.05 -29.58 -0.87
N ARG A 176 14.46 -28.56 -1.50
CA ARG A 176 14.87 -27.15 -1.41
C ARG A 176 13.64 -26.28 -1.26
N ASP A 177 13.74 -25.25 -0.42
CA ASP A 177 12.71 -24.22 -0.32
C ASP A 177 12.58 -23.48 -1.66
N GLY A 178 11.42 -23.63 -2.29
CA GLY A 178 11.14 -23.07 -3.62
C GLY A 178 10.43 -21.73 -3.61
N MET A 179 9.66 -21.42 -2.57
CA MET A 179 8.76 -20.26 -2.55
C MET A 179 8.64 -19.66 -1.16
N GLY A 180 8.64 -18.32 -1.09
CA GLY A 180 8.56 -17.58 0.16
C GLY A 180 7.17 -17.67 0.78
N GLY A 181 7.10 -17.92 2.10
CA GLY A 181 5.84 -17.91 2.84
C GLY A 181 5.09 -16.56 2.80
N GLY A 182 5.77 -15.48 2.40
CA GLY A 182 5.16 -14.17 2.16
C GLY A 182 4.18 -14.18 0.99
N ASP A 183 4.55 -14.80 -0.14
CA ASP A 183 3.74 -14.82 -1.36
C ASP A 183 2.42 -15.55 -1.15
N ILE A 184 2.47 -16.65 -0.39
CA ILE A 184 1.30 -17.41 0.03
C ILE A 184 0.32 -16.52 0.81
N LYS A 185 0.83 -15.74 1.77
CA LYS A 185 -0.01 -14.83 2.58
C LYS A 185 -0.55 -13.66 1.75
N LEU A 186 0.25 -13.12 0.83
CA LEU A 186 -0.21 -12.06 -0.06
C LEU A 186 -1.32 -12.54 -1.00
N LEU A 187 -1.19 -13.73 -1.59
CA LEU A 187 -2.22 -14.25 -2.46
C LEU A 187 -3.49 -14.64 -1.68
N ALA A 188 -3.35 -15.15 -0.46
CA ALA A 188 -4.48 -15.32 0.45
C ALA A 188 -5.17 -13.99 0.77
N MET A 189 -4.40 -12.93 0.99
CA MET A 189 -4.93 -11.58 1.20
C MET A 189 -5.68 -11.10 -0.04
N ILE A 190 -5.08 -11.16 -1.23
CA ILE A 190 -5.74 -10.73 -2.47
C ILE A 190 -7.03 -11.53 -2.70
N GLY A 191 -7.00 -12.85 -2.50
CA GLY A 191 -8.19 -13.70 -2.58
C GLY A 191 -9.27 -13.31 -1.58
N ALA A 192 -8.91 -12.98 -0.34
CA ALA A 192 -9.87 -12.51 0.66
C ALA A 192 -10.60 -11.21 0.25
N TRP A 193 -9.99 -10.35 -0.56
CA TRP A 193 -10.58 -9.09 -1.00
C TRP A 193 -11.30 -9.17 -2.34
N MET A 194 -10.92 -10.12 -3.19
CA MET A 194 -11.41 -10.26 -4.56
C MET A 194 -12.43 -11.38 -4.75
N GLY A 195 -12.44 -12.38 -3.85
CA GLY A 195 -13.22 -13.62 -4.02
C GLY A 195 -12.48 -14.65 -4.87
#